data_AF-A0A4Q0VB84-F1
#
_entry.id   AF-A0A4Q0VB84-F1
#
_cell.length_a   1.000
_cell.length_b   1.000
_cell.length_c   1.000
_cell.angle_alpha   90.00
_cell.angle_beta   90.00
_cell.angle_gamma   90.00
#
_symmetry.space_group_name_H-M   'P 1'
#
loop_
_entity.id
_entity.type
_entity.pdbx_description
1 polymer ?
#
loop_
_entity_poly.entity_id
_entity_poly.type
_entity_poly.pdbx_seq_one_letter_code
_entity_poly.pdbx_strand_id
1 'polypeptide(L)'
;MRCLILNQKKLKILKLLKDNGDVSQRKLAEYTGFALGTINNIIKELEINSYIIKKYGDGNFYYKITNEGIEEIEKSFIKLAVILAAGLGSRLNSVTEDNIPKGMLEIEGKSLVERSINNLFENGIERIIIVTGHLNNYYDALCEKYENIKTIKNSNYANTGSMASLAVAKDLIKEDFLLLESDLIYEKRAIKELQYIDKKDCVLLSGKTNSGDEVYIEVRDNSIYKVSKDKHGLNSIYGELVGIVKVSMDLFQKMMIEYSKNTNPQYHYEYAIEDSAKSYDVGYEKIKDLIWAEIDDPNHLKRVLNKVIPKLKEKNEI
;
A
#
# COMPACT_ATOMS: atom_id res chain seq x y z
N MET A 1 -26.50 4.51 -7.87
CA MET A 1 -26.22 3.21 -7.20
C MET A 1 -26.05 2.04 -8.17
N ARG A 2 -27.02 1.74 -9.05
CA ARG A 2 -26.93 0.61 -10.01
C ARG A 2 -25.77 0.68 -11.02
N CYS A 3 -25.44 1.88 -11.52
CA CYS A 3 -24.32 2.11 -12.45
C CYS A 3 -22.94 1.88 -11.78
N LEU A 4 -22.77 2.38 -10.54
CA LEU A 4 -21.56 2.15 -9.72
C LEU A 4 -21.32 0.66 -9.45
N ILE A 5 -22.38 -0.07 -9.09
CA ILE A 5 -22.29 -1.53 -8.85
C ILE A 5 -21.93 -2.28 -10.13
N LEU A 6 -22.50 -1.89 -11.28
CA LEU A 6 -22.15 -2.49 -12.56
C LEU A 6 -20.68 -2.22 -12.91
N ASN A 7 -20.17 -1.02 -12.61
CA ASN A 7 -18.78 -0.66 -12.84
C ASN A 7 -17.80 -1.48 -11.98
N GLN A 8 -18.11 -1.68 -10.69
CA GLN A 8 -17.31 -2.54 -9.81
C GLN A 8 -17.23 -4.00 -10.31
N LYS A 9 -18.35 -4.55 -10.80
CA LYS A 9 -18.36 -5.92 -11.35
C LYS A 9 -17.52 -6.05 -12.62
N LYS A 10 -17.51 -5.03 -13.47
CA LYS A 10 -16.63 -4.98 -14.67
C LYS A 10 -15.16 -4.99 -14.29
N LEU A 11 -14.77 -4.08 -13.39
CA LEU A 11 -13.39 -3.98 -12.92
C LEU A 11 -12.93 -5.30 -12.29
N LYS A 12 -13.79 -5.95 -11.50
CA LYS A 12 -13.49 -7.28 -10.95
C LYS A 12 -13.21 -8.33 -12.03
N ILE A 13 -14.00 -8.36 -13.10
CA ILE A 13 -13.80 -9.29 -14.22
C ILE A 13 -12.51 -8.98 -14.98
N LEU A 14 -12.23 -7.70 -15.25
CA LEU A 14 -11.00 -7.28 -15.92
C LEU A 14 -9.75 -7.68 -15.11
N LYS A 15 -9.76 -7.42 -13.79
CA LYS A 15 -8.67 -7.84 -12.88
C LYS A 15 -8.47 -9.35 -12.88
N LEU A 16 -9.56 -10.14 -12.82
CA LEU A 16 -9.47 -11.60 -12.89
C LEU A 16 -8.88 -12.09 -14.22
N LEU A 17 -9.25 -11.47 -15.35
CA LEU A 17 -8.70 -11.81 -16.66
C LEU A 17 -7.22 -11.44 -16.78
N LYS A 18 -6.79 -10.32 -16.18
CA LYS A 18 -5.36 -9.98 -16.07
C LYS A 18 -4.60 -11.07 -15.31
N ASP A 19 -5.12 -11.51 -14.16
CA ASP A 19 -4.37 -12.38 -13.25
C ASP A 19 -4.38 -13.86 -13.69
N ASN A 20 -5.43 -14.31 -14.37
CA ASN A 20 -5.62 -15.72 -14.72
C ASN A 20 -5.48 -16.00 -16.23
N GLY A 21 -5.37 -14.96 -17.07
CA GLY A 21 -5.23 -15.11 -18.51
C GLY A 21 -6.49 -15.67 -19.19
N ASP A 22 -6.34 -16.82 -19.85
CA ASP A 22 -7.35 -17.41 -20.73
C ASP A 22 -8.50 -18.06 -19.92
N VAL A 23 -9.53 -17.27 -19.58
CA VAL A 23 -10.64 -17.69 -18.71
C VAL A 23 -11.98 -17.76 -19.47
N SER A 24 -12.80 -18.79 -19.20
CA SER A 24 -14.15 -18.92 -19.74
C SER A 24 -15.21 -18.19 -18.88
N GLN A 25 -16.40 -17.91 -19.43
CA GLN A 25 -17.52 -17.31 -18.69
C GLN A 25 -17.92 -18.12 -17.45
N ARG A 26 -17.90 -19.46 -17.53
CA ARG A 26 -18.24 -20.35 -16.41
C ARG A 26 -17.21 -20.22 -15.29
N LYS A 27 -15.93 -20.16 -15.64
CA LYS A 27 -14.85 -20.01 -14.66
C LYS A 27 -14.86 -18.61 -14.02
N LEU A 28 -15.17 -17.56 -14.80
CA LEU A 28 -15.41 -16.22 -14.25
C LEU A 28 -16.59 -16.20 -13.27
N ALA A 29 -17.69 -16.90 -13.58
CA ALA A 29 -18.83 -17.02 -12.65
C ALA A 29 -18.43 -17.72 -11.33
N GLU A 30 -17.61 -18.77 -11.41
CA GLU A 30 -17.07 -19.47 -10.24
C GLU A 30 -16.18 -18.55 -9.39
N TYR A 31 -15.22 -17.85 -10.00
CA TYR A 31 -14.32 -16.95 -9.28
C TYR A 31 -15.01 -15.73 -8.66
N THR A 32 -16.02 -15.19 -9.34
CA THR A 32 -16.72 -13.98 -8.88
C THR A 32 -17.90 -14.28 -7.96
N GLY A 33 -18.46 -15.49 -8.01
CA GLY A 33 -19.76 -15.82 -7.45
C GLY A 33 -20.94 -15.16 -8.18
N PHE A 34 -20.72 -14.53 -9.35
CA PHE A 34 -21.78 -13.87 -10.10
C PHE A 34 -22.61 -14.87 -10.92
N ALA A 35 -23.91 -14.62 -11.04
CA ALA A 35 -24.77 -15.40 -11.93
C ALA A 35 -24.27 -15.36 -13.37
N LEU A 36 -24.33 -16.48 -14.09
CA LEU A 36 -23.80 -16.60 -15.46
C LEU A 36 -24.41 -15.56 -16.42
N GLY A 37 -25.70 -15.23 -16.28
CA GLY A 37 -26.34 -14.17 -17.06
C GLY A 37 -25.73 -12.78 -16.82
N THR A 38 -25.28 -12.50 -15.59
CA THR A 38 -24.56 -11.26 -15.26
C THR A 38 -23.20 -11.23 -15.95
N ILE A 39 -22.45 -12.34 -15.88
CA ILE A 39 -21.17 -12.47 -16.58
C ILE A 39 -21.35 -12.25 -18.09
N ASN A 40 -22.34 -12.90 -18.70
CA ASN A 40 -22.59 -12.78 -20.15
C ASN A 40 -22.88 -11.33 -20.56
N ASN A 41 -23.66 -10.59 -19.76
CA ASN A 41 -23.94 -9.18 -20.04
C ASN A 41 -22.70 -8.30 -19.92
N ILE A 42 -21.88 -8.52 -18.88
CA ILE A 42 -20.65 -7.75 -18.69
C ILE A 42 -19.64 -8.06 -19.81
N ILE A 43 -19.44 -9.34 -20.13
CA ILE A 43 -18.52 -9.76 -21.19
C ILE A 43 -18.88 -9.13 -22.54
N LYS A 44 -20.16 -9.11 -22.93
CA LYS A 44 -20.61 -8.42 -24.15
C LYS A 44 -20.20 -6.95 -24.15
N GLU A 45 -20.34 -6.28 -23.02
CA GLU A 45 -19.98 -4.87 -22.90
C GLU A 45 -18.46 -4.66 -22.94
N LEU A 46 -17.68 -5.52 -22.29
CA LEU A 46 -16.22 -5.48 -22.35
C LEU A 46 -15.69 -5.74 -23.78
N GLU A 47 -16.32 -6.65 -24.53
CA GLU A 47 -16.00 -6.90 -25.95
C GLU A 47 -16.33 -5.68 -26.83
N ILE A 48 -17.49 -5.04 -26.63
CA ILE A 48 -17.90 -3.84 -27.39
C ILE A 48 -16.92 -2.68 -27.19
N ASN A 49 -16.37 -2.53 -25.98
CA ASN A 49 -15.39 -1.50 -25.66
C ASN A 49 -13.93 -1.92 -25.96
N SER A 50 -13.72 -3.06 -26.60
CA SER A 50 -12.40 -3.60 -26.91
C SER A 50 -11.50 -3.84 -25.69
N TYR A 51 -12.06 -3.97 -24.48
CA TYR A 51 -11.29 -4.25 -23.27
C TYR A 51 -10.86 -5.71 -23.15
N ILE A 52 -11.55 -6.59 -23.87
CA ILE A 52 -11.23 -8.02 -23.93
C ILE A 52 -11.41 -8.51 -25.37
N ILE A 53 -10.69 -9.58 -25.72
CA ILE A 53 -10.87 -10.33 -26.96
C ILE A 53 -11.27 -11.77 -26.66
N LYS A 54 -12.16 -12.30 -27.50
CA LYS A 54 -12.53 -13.71 -27.48
C LYS A 54 -11.61 -14.51 -28.39
N LYS A 55 -11.04 -15.58 -27.87
CA LYS A 55 -10.17 -16.52 -28.59
C LYS A 55 -10.74 -17.93 -28.57
N TYR A 56 -10.39 -18.71 -29.59
CA TYR A 56 -10.83 -20.09 -29.76
C TYR A 56 -9.63 -21.04 -29.63
N GLY A 57 -9.80 -22.14 -28.89
CA GLY A 57 -8.79 -23.19 -28.72
C GLY A 57 -9.44 -24.50 -28.29
N ASP A 58 -9.02 -25.62 -28.86
CA ASP A 58 -9.49 -26.99 -28.55
C ASP A 58 -11.02 -27.14 -28.42
N GLY A 59 -11.77 -26.56 -29.37
CA GLY A 59 -13.23 -26.61 -29.38
C GLY A 59 -13.94 -25.74 -28.33
N ASN A 60 -13.18 -24.98 -27.53
CA ASN A 60 -13.66 -24.02 -26.54
C ASN A 60 -13.29 -22.58 -26.91
N PHE A 61 -13.85 -21.63 -26.18
CA PHE A 61 -13.43 -20.23 -26.24
C PHE A 61 -13.10 -19.68 -24.85
N TYR A 62 -12.18 -18.73 -24.85
CA TYR A 62 -11.70 -18.03 -23.65
C TYR A 62 -11.56 -16.54 -23.95
N TYR A 63 -11.51 -15.74 -22.88
CA TYR A 63 -11.35 -14.30 -22.96
C TYR A 63 -9.94 -13.93 -22.51
N LYS A 64 -9.35 -12.97 -23.22
CA LYS A 64 -8.07 -12.37 -22.87
C LYS A 64 -8.24 -10.86 -22.79
N ILE A 65 -7.67 -10.23 -21.76
CA ILE A 65 -7.66 -8.77 -21.62
C ILE A 65 -6.77 -8.12 -22.69
N THR A 66 -7.17 -6.94 -23.16
CA THR A 66 -6.38 -6.08 -24.08
C THR A 66 -5.62 -5.00 -23.31
N ASN A 67 -4.82 -4.20 -24.02
CA ASN A 67 -4.16 -3.04 -23.41
C ASN A 67 -5.19 -1.99 -22.97
N GLU A 68 -6.23 -1.76 -23.75
CA GLU A 68 -7.34 -0.87 -23.42
C GLU A 68 -8.07 -1.34 -22.15
N GLY A 69 -8.19 -2.66 -21.96
CA GLY A 69 -8.74 -3.24 -20.73
C GLY A 69 -7.83 -3.04 -19.53
N ILE A 70 -6.50 -3.08 -19.72
CA ILE A 70 -5.53 -2.75 -18.66
C ILE A 70 -5.63 -1.27 -18.29
N GLU A 71 -5.64 -0.38 -19.28
CA GLU A 71 -5.81 1.08 -19.06
C GLU A 71 -7.11 1.38 -18.32
N GLU A 72 -8.20 0.67 -18.61
CA GLU A 72 -9.46 0.81 -17.89
C GLU A 72 -9.36 0.39 -16.42
N ILE A 73 -8.58 -0.64 -16.09
CA ILE A 73 -8.26 -0.97 -14.69
C ILE A 73 -7.47 0.17 -14.06
N GLU A 74 -6.45 0.70 -14.74
CA GLU A 74 -5.55 1.73 -14.21
C GLU A 74 -6.26 3.06 -13.95
N LYS A 75 -7.34 3.37 -14.68
CA LYS A 75 -8.23 4.51 -14.35
C LYS A 75 -8.91 4.38 -12.99
N SER A 76 -9.06 3.16 -12.47
CA SER A 76 -9.64 2.91 -11.14
C SER A 76 -8.63 2.95 -10.00
N PHE A 77 -7.35 3.18 -10.30
CA PHE A 77 -6.31 3.25 -9.28
C PHE A 77 -6.54 4.40 -8.31
N ILE A 78 -6.10 4.17 -7.08
CA ILE A 78 -6.02 5.23 -6.06
C ILE A 78 -5.09 6.31 -6.57
N LYS A 79 -5.49 7.56 -6.38
CA LYS A 79 -4.79 8.75 -6.88
C LYS A 79 -4.06 9.54 -5.78
N LEU A 80 -4.34 9.24 -4.52
CA LEU A 80 -3.76 9.91 -3.35
C LEU A 80 -2.83 8.96 -2.59
N ALA A 81 -1.67 9.46 -2.18
CA ALA A 81 -0.84 8.83 -1.17
C ALA A 81 -0.59 9.75 0.03
N VAL A 82 -0.41 9.17 1.20
CA VAL A 82 -0.03 9.84 2.44
C VAL A 82 1.25 9.17 2.95
N ILE A 83 2.33 9.94 3.10
CA ILE A 83 3.60 9.46 3.63
C ILE A 83 3.78 10.00 5.05
N LEU A 84 3.97 9.13 6.03
CA LEU A 84 4.27 9.49 7.41
C LEU A 84 5.77 9.68 7.58
N ALA A 85 6.17 10.93 7.80
CA ALA A 85 7.55 11.40 7.83
C ALA A 85 7.84 12.29 9.06
N ALA A 86 7.04 12.17 10.12
CA ALA A 86 7.12 13.04 11.30
C ALA A 86 8.09 12.57 12.39
N GLY A 87 8.55 11.31 12.31
CA GLY A 87 9.35 10.68 13.37
C GLY A 87 10.74 11.29 13.54
N LEU A 88 11.25 11.23 14.78
CA LEU A 88 12.57 11.73 15.15
C LEU A 88 13.73 10.94 14.51
N GLY A 89 13.55 9.64 14.23
CA GLY A 89 14.64 8.80 13.73
C GLY A 89 15.80 8.66 14.71
N SER A 90 15.57 8.83 16.02
CA SER A 90 16.60 8.92 17.06
C SER A 90 17.57 7.75 17.12
N ARG A 91 17.12 6.54 16.73
CA ARG A 91 17.94 5.33 16.62
C ARG A 91 18.99 5.40 15.52
N LEU A 92 18.80 6.29 14.53
CA LEU A 92 19.70 6.53 13.41
C LEU A 92 20.66 7.71 13.64
N ASN A 93 20.61 8.37 14.81
CA ASN A 93 21.40 9.58 15.09
C ASN A 93 22.91 9.39 14.95
N SER A 94 23.45 8.19 15.13
CA SER A 94 24.88 7.93 14.89
C SER A 94 25.28 7.99 13.41
N VAL A 95 24.31 7.99 12.50
CA VAL A 95 24.50 8.08 11.04
C VAL A 95 24.04 9.43 10.51
N THR A 96 22.91 9.93 10.99
CA THR A 96 22.31 11.19 10.52
C THR A 96 22.80 12.41 11.28
N GLU A 97 23.43 12.20 12.45
CA GLU A 97 23.84 13.24 13.38
C GLU A 97 22.70 14.20 13.79
N ASP A 98 21.44 13.74 13.74
CA ASP A 98 20.25 14.58 13.94
C ASP A 98 20.16 15.78 12.97
N ASN A 99 20.89 15.72 11.85
CA ASN A 99 20.95 16.77 10.82
C ASN A 99 20.08 16.44 9.61
N ILE A 100 19.72 15.18 9.40
CA ILE A 100 18.83 14.74 8.30
C ILE A 100 17.72 13.82 8.84
N PRO A 101 16.46 13.99 8.42
CA PRO A 101 15.39 13.07 8.81
C PRO A 101 15.58 11.72 8.10
N LYS A 102 15.14 10.62 8.72
CA LYS A 102 15.39 9.25 8.23
C LYS A 102 14.96 9.02 6.77
N GLY A 103 13.81 9.55 6.36
CA GLY A 103 13.33 9.41 4.98
C GLY A 103 14.17 10.15 3.94
N MET A 104 15.02 11.10 4.36
CA MET A 104 15.95 11.81 3.49
C MET A 104 17.32 11.13 3.38
N LEU A 105 17.53 9.99 4.04
CA LEU A 105 18.74 9.21 3.89
C LEU A 105 18.93 8.80 2.42
N GLU A 106 20.09 9.13 1.87
CA GLU A 106 20.41 8.83 0.48
C GLU A 106 21.07 7.46 0.33
N ILE A 107 20.56 6.67 -0.62
CA ILE A 107 21.14 5.39 -1.00
C ILE A 107 21.15 5.31 -2.52
N GLU A 108 22.33 5.03 -3.10
CA GLU A 108 22.54 5.01 -4.55
C GLU A 108 22.08 6.33 -5.21
N GLY A 109 22.45 7.47 -4.60
CA GLY A 109 22.24 8.81 -5.15
C GLY A 109 20.81 9.36 -5.07
N LYS A 110 19.92 8.72 -4.29
CA LYS A 110 18.53 9.17 -4.12
C LYS A 110 18.03 8.94 -2.70
N SER A 111 17.26 9.87 -2.17
CA SER A 111 16.65 9.70 -0.85
C SER A 111 15.56 8.61 -0.85
N LEU A 112 15.33 7.98 0.30
CA LEU A 112 14.28 6.96 0.47
C LEU A 112 12.90 7.50 0.07
N VAL A 113 12.54 8.68 0.58
CA VAL A 113 11.25 9.32 0.30
C VAL A 113 11.12 9.73 -1.17
N GLU A 114 12.17 10.26 -1.80
CA GLU A 114 12.12 10.62 -3.22
C GLU A 114 12.00 9.37 -4.09
N ARG A 115 12.65 8.26 -3.72
CA ARG A 115 12.46 6.97 -4.39
C ARG A 115 11.01 6.49 -4.25
N SER A 116 10.42 6.59 -3.06
CA SER A 116 9.01 6.26 -2.82
C SER A 116 8.06 7.12 -3.65
N ILE A 117 8.28 8.44 -3.71
CA ILE A 117 7.51 9.39 -4.54
C ILE A 117 7.52 8.97 -6.01
N ASN A 118 8.68 8.62 -6.57
CA ASN A 118 8.76 8.17 -7.96
C ASN A 118 8.04 6.85 -8.18
N ASN A 119 8.20 5.88 -7.27
CA ASN A 119 7.47 4.62 -7.33
C ASN A 119 5.95 4.83 -7.27
N LEU A 120 5.47 5.79 -6.48
CA LEU A 120 4.05 6.14 -6.38
C LEU A 120 3.54 6.73 -7.70
N PHE A 121 4.23 7.73 -8.27
CA PHE A 121 3.83 8.36 -9.53
C PHE A 121 3.84 7.37 -10.71
N GLU A 122 4.86 6.51 -10.80
CA GLU A 122 4.91 5.45 -11.83
C GLU A 122 3.75 4.44 -11.72
N ASN A 123 3.08 4.37 -10.56
CA ASN A 123 1.94 3.48 -10.30
C ASN A 123 0.61 4.24 -10.16
N GLY A 124 0.49 5.39 -10.84
CA GLY A 124 -0.78 6.08 -11.05
C GLY A 124 -1.25 6.96 -9.88
N ILE A 125 -0.43 7.18 -8.86
CA ILE A 125 -0.65 8.22 -7.86
C ILE A 125 -0.46 9.57 -8.52
N GLU A 126 -1.33 10.52 -8.19
CA GLU A 126 -1.32 11.86 -8.78
C GLU A 126 -1.01 12.92 -7.73
N ARG A 127 -1.38 12.69 -6.46
CA ARG A 127 -1.17 13.62 -5.34
C ARG A 127 -0.56 12.90 -4.15
N ILE A 128 0.34 13.58 -3.47
CA ILE A 128 1.01 13.06 -2.27
C ILE A 128 0.89 14.08 -1.14
N ILE A 129 0.49 13.62 0.04
CA ILE A 129 0.57 14.38 1.28
C ILE A 129 1.70 13.80 2.11
N ILE A 130 2.70 14.60 2.46
CA ILE A 130 3.78 14.18 3.36
C ILE A 130 3.50 14.81 4.72
N VAL A 131 3.23 13.96 5.72
CA VAL A 131 3.08 14.43 7.09
C VAL A 131 4.46 14.54 7.73
N THR A 132 4.90 15.77 7.97
CA THR A 132 6.25 16.08 8.47
C THR A 132 6.23 16.36 9.97
N GLY A 133 7.42 16.46 10.58
CA GLY A 133 7.59 16.71 12.00
C GLY A 133 8.99 17.24 12.27
N HIS A 134 9.88 16.35 12.73
CA HIS A 134 11.30 16.63 12.86
C HIS A 134 11.91 17.05 11.50
N LEU A 135 12.75 18.10 11.51
CA LEU A 135 13.45 18.61 10.32
C LEU A 135 12.58 18.77 9.06
N ASN A 136 11.36 19.28 9.23
CA ASN A 136 10.37 19.40 8.15
C ASN A 136 10.86 20.18 6.92
N ASN A 137 11.80 21.11 7.10
CA ASN A 137 12.37 21.94 6.04
C ASN A 137 13.00 21.11 4.91
N TYR A 138 13.51 19.90 5.19
CA TYR A 138 14.03 19.00 4.15
C TYR A 138 12.94 18.50 3.21
N TYR A 139 11.79 18.13 3.77
CA TYR A 139 10.64 17.70 2.98
C TYR A 139 10.01 18.87 2.24
N ASP A 140 9.93 20.06 2.87
CA ASP A 140 9.44 21.27 2.21
C ASP A 140 10.30 21.60 0.96
N ALA A 141 11.63 21.59 1.11
CA ALA A 141 12.56 21.81 -0.01
C ALA A 141 12.49 20.73 -1.09
N LEU A 142 12.29 19.45 -0.72
CA LEU A 142 12.07 18.38 -1.69
C LEU A 142 10.79 18.63 -2.51
N CYS A 143 9.71 19.08 -1.85
CA CYS A 143 8.41 19.29 -2.47
C CYS A 143 8.38 20.50 -3.41
N GLU A 144 9.32 21.46 -3.31
CA GLU A 144 9.43 22.56 -4.27
C GLU A 144 9.61 22.08 -5.72
N LYS A 145 10.13 20.86 -5.91
CA LYS A 145 10.29 20.21 -7.23
C LYS A 145 8.99 19.60 -7.77
N TYR A 146 7.93 19.52 -6.97
CA TYR A 146 6.72 18.76 -7.27
C TYR A 146 5.45 19.54 -6.94
N GLU A 147 4.74 20.03 -7.95
CA GLU A 147 3.50 20.80 -7.77
C GLU A 147 2.37 20.01 -7.06
N ASN A 148 2.37 18.68 -7.20
CA ASN A 148 1.32 17.80 -6.69
C ASN A 148 1.61 17.21 -5.31
N ILE A 149 2.67 17.68 -4.63
CA ILE A 149 3.01 17.23 -3.28
C ILE A 149 2.77 18.35 -2.29
N LYS A 150 2.13 18.02 -1.16
CA LYS A 150 1.90 18.94 -0.05
C LYS A 150 2.50 18.40 1.22
N THR A 151 3.16 19.26 1.98
CA THR A 151 3.59 18.94 3.34
C THR A 151 2.57 19.43 4.36
N ILE A 152 2.41 18.69 5.45
CA ILE A 152 1.67 19.16 6.63
C ILE A 152 2.38 18.71 7.90
N LYS A 153 2.70 19.66 8.77
CA LYS A 153 3.50 19.39 9.96
C LYS A 153 2.63 18.95 11.13
N ASN A 154 2.93 17.78 11.71
CA ASN A 154 2.49 17.46 13.06
C ASN A 154 3.38 18.20 14.06
N SER A 155 2.90 19.31 14.63
CA SER A 155 3.69 20.10 15.59
C SER A 155 4.00 19.37 16.91
N ASN A 156 3.24 18.32 17.25
CA ASN A 156 3.44 17.52 18.47
C ASN A 156 4.17 16.18 18.20
N TYR A 157 4.89 16.08 17.08
CA TYR A 157 5.54 14.84 16.61
C TYR A 157 6.43 14.16 17.65
N ALA A 158 7.08 14.93 18.54
CA ALA A 158 7.98 14.37 19.55
C ALA A 158 7.25 13.60 20.66
N ASN A 159 5.96 13.88 20.86
CA ASN A 159 5.16 13.30 21.94
C ASN A 159 4.06 12.37 21.44
N THR A 160 3.90 12.19 20.12
CA THR A 160 2.79 11.42 19.56
C THR A 160 3.22 10.33 18.59
N GLY A 161 2.40 9.28 18.52
CA GLY A 161 2.58 8.16 17.59
C GLY A 161 2.16 8.49 16.16
N SER A 162 2.35 7.51 15.27
CA SER A 162 2.11 7.65 13.84
C SER A 162 0.63 7.92 13.48
N MET A 163 -0.32 7.45 14.30
CA MET A 163 -1.75 7.74 14.07
C MET A 163 -2.09 9.22 14.28
N ALA A 164 -1.44 9.89 15.24
CA ALA A 164 -1.62 11.32 15.46
C ALA A 164 -1.10 12.14 14.28
N SER A 165 0.02 11.73 13.69
CA SER A 165 0.53 12.32 12.44
C SER A 165 -0.48 12.13 11.29
N LEU A 166 -1.02 10.94 11.09
CA LEU A 166 -2.06 10.72 10.09
C LEU A 166 -3.30 11.59 10.34
N ALA A 167 -3.72 11.74 11.60
CA ALA A 167 -4.88 12.55 11.98
C ALA A 167 -4.70 14.04 11.64
N VAL A 168 -3.48 14.59 11.68
CA VAL A 168 -3.18 15.96 11.25
C VAL A 168 -3.54 16.18 9.77
N ALA A 169 -3.39 15.16 8.92
CA ALA A 169 -3.74 15.23 7.50
C ALA A 169 -5.23 15.00 7.19
N LYS A 170 -6.08 14.72 8.19
CA LYS A 170 -7.50 14.35 8.01
C LYS A 170 -8.26 15.30 7.09
N ASP A 171 -8.05 16.61 7.22
CA ASP A 171 -8.80 17.60 6.45
C ASP A 171 -8.33 17.69 4.99
N LEU A 172 -7.16 17.15 4.67
CA LEU A 172 -6.63 17.06 3.30
C LEU A 172 -7.02 15.75 2.60
N ILE A 173 -7.32 14.69 3.36
CA ILE A 173 -7.69 13.37 2.84
C ILE A 173 -9.20 13.34 2.56
N LYS A 174 -9.59 13.23 1.28
CA LYS A 174 -10.99 13.25 0.82
C LYS A 174 -11.40 12.04 -0.02
N GLU A 175 -10.49 11.11 -0.24
CA GLU A 175 -10.66 9.93 -1.07
C GLU A 175 -9.76 8.80 -0.55
N ASP A 176 -9.98 7.59 -1.06
CA ASP A 176 -9.15 6.43 -0.76
C ASP A 176 -7.68 6.72 -1.09
N PHE A 177 -6.76 6.22 -0.28
CA PHE A 177 -5.34 6.57 -0.39
C PHE A 177 -4.42 5.39 -0.06
N LEU A 178 -3.17 5.49 -0.51
CA LEU A 178 -2.09 4.65 -0.01
C LEU A 178 -1.41 5.33 1.17
N LEU A 179 -1.28 4.64 2.29
CA LEU A 179 -0.51 5.07 3.46
C LEU A 179 0.87 4.41 3.42
N LEU A 180 1.93 5.20 3.60
CA LEU A 180 3.32 4.74 3.58
C LEU A 180 4.14 5.32 4.72
N GLU A 181 5.16 4.58 5.15
CA GLU A 181 6.22 5.08 6.00
C GLU A 181 7.36 5.68 5.16
N SER A 182 8.03 6.72 5.69
CA SER A 182 9.03 7.50 4.92
C SER A 182 10.40 6.82 4.76
N ASP A 183 10.69 5.80 5.56
CA ASP A 183 12.00 5.16 5.71
C ASP A 183 12.11 3.81 5.01
N LEU A 184 11.25 3.61 4.01
CA LEU A 184 11.17 2.37 3.25
C LEU A 184 12.04 2.44 1.98
N ILE A 185 12.68 1.32 1.67
CA ILE A 185 13.19 0.99 0.34
C ILE A 185 12.55 -0.32 -0.12
N TYR A 186 11.93 -0.33 -1.30
CA TYR A 186 11.08 -1.45 -1.74
C TYR A 186 10.99 -1.55 -3.26
N GLU A 187 10.70 -2.76 -3.76
CA GLU A 187 10.40 -3.00 -5.20
C GLU A 187 9.15 -2.24 -5.66
N LYS A 188 9.18 -1.67 -6.86
CA LYS A 188 8.04 -0.97 -7.49
C LYS A 188 6.75 -1.80 -7.50
N ARG A 189 6.88 -3.13 -7.63
CA ARG A 189 5.73 -4.03 -7.60
C ARG A 189 4.91 -3.97 -6.32
N ALA A 190 5.46 -3.52 -5.19
CA ALA A 190 4.70 -3.36 -3.95
C ALA A 190 3.46 -2.46 -4.14
N ILE A 191 3.65 -1.31 -4.78
CA ILE A 191 2.57 -0.36 -5.09
C ILE A 191 1.67 -0.92 -6.18
N LYS A 192 2.28 -1.52 -7.22
CA LYS A 192 1.56 -2.12 -8.33
C LYS A 192 0.55 -3.16 -7.86
N GLU A 193 0.97 -4.12 -7.04
CA GLU A 193 0.10 -5.20 -6.54
C GLU A 193 -1.08 -4.63 -5.71
N LEU A 194 -0.83 -3.62 -4.85
CA LEU A 194 -1.90 -2.96 -4.09
C LEU A 194 -2.88 -2.17 -4.97
N GLN A 195 -2.43 -1.59 -6.07
CA GLN A 195 -3.32 -0.91 -7.01
C GLN A 195 -4.21 -1.91 -7.75
N TYR A 196 -3.64 -3.04 -8.19
CA TYR A 196 -4.36 -4.07 -8.93
C TYR A 196 -5.31 -4.89 -8.07
N ILE A 197 -5.03 -5.10 -6.78
CA ILE A 197 -5.85 -5.97 -5.93
C ILE A 197 -7.32 -5.50 -5.83
N ASP A 198 -8.25 -6.46 -5.87
CA ASP A 198 -9.69 -6.23 -5.68
C ASP A 198 -10.08 -6.22 -4.19
N LYS A 199 -9.33 -5.46 -3.39
CA LYS A 199 -9.62 -5.17 -1.98
C LYS A 199 -9.64 -3.66 -1.81
N LYS A 200 -10.66 -3.15 -1.12
CA LYS A 200 -10.78 -1.72 -0.77
C LYS A 200 -9.75 -1.31 0.28
N ASP A 201 -9.51 -2.20 1.24
CA ASP A 201 -8.57 -2.06 2.34
C ASP A 201 -7.61 -3.23 2.30
N CYS A 202 -6.31 -2.94 2.31
CA CYS A 202 -5.31 -3.97 2.16
C CYS A 202 -3.99 -3.59 2.81
N VAL A 203 -3.60 -4.33 3.85
CA VAL A 203 -2.28 -4.24 4.46
C VAL A 203 -1.29 -5.09 3.65
N LEU A 204 -0.20 -4.47 3.18
CA LEU A 204 0.84 -5.21 2.46
C LEU A 204 1.76 -5.93 3.45
N LEU A 205 1.90 -7.23 3.22
CA LEU A 205 2.72 -8.14 4.01
C LEU A 205 3.82 -8.74 3.16
N SER A 206 4.93 -9.06 3.81
CA SER A 206 6.04 -9.77 3.21
C SER A 206 6.28 -11.15 3.84
N GLY A 207 7.20 -11.91 3.24
CA GLY A 207 7.82 -13.06 3.90
C GLY A 207 8.76 -12.65 5.02
N LYS A 208 9.57 -13.59 5.50
CA LYS A 208 10.47 -13.35 6.63
C LYS A 208 11.67 -12.50 6.23
N THR A 209 11.91 -11.37 6.89
CA THR A 209 13.07 -10.49 6.60
C THR A 209 14.27 -10.75 7.50
N ASN A 210 14.05 -11.18 8.76
CA ASN A 210 15.11 -11.22 9.80
C ASN A 210 15.78 -9.85 9.98
N SER A 211 14.98 -8.77 10.03
CA SER A 211 15.44 -7.39 10.21
C SER A 211 15.85 -7.09 11.64
N GLY A 212 15.17 -7.68 12.64
CA GLY A 212 15.38 -7.41 14.07
C GLY A 212 14.42 -6.39 14.69
N ASP A 213 13.52 -5.79 13.90
CA ASP A 213 12.45 -4.88 14.37
C ASP A 213 11.11 -5.20 13.69
N GLU A 214 10.90 -6.48 13.33
CA GLU A 214 9.72 -6.90 12.59
C GLU A 214 8.41 -6.60 13.33
N VAL A 215 7.44 -6.08 12.59
CA VAL A 215 6.04 -6.01 13.03
C VAL A 215 5.30 -7.21 12.43
N TYR A 216 4.98 -8.20 13.26
CA TYR A 216 4.32 -9.43 12.84
C TYR A 216 2.80 -9.29 12.82
N ILE A 217 2.17 -9.95 11.86
CA ILE A 217 0.71 -9.91 11.64
C ILE A 217 0.11 -11.30 11.83
N GLU A 218 -0.92 -11.38 12.65
CA GLU A 218 -1.86 -12.50 12.72
C GLU A 218 -3.13 -12.16 11.94
N VAL A 219 -3.64 -13.15 11.20
CA VAL A 219 -4.87 -13.07 10.42
C VAL A 219 -5.87 -14.07 10.96
N ARG A 220 -7.16 -13.69 11.02
CA ARG A 220 -8.28 -14.60 11.29
C ARG A 220 -9.45 -14.28 10.39
N ASP A 221 -10.17 -15.32 9.96
CA ASP A 221 -11.36 -15.19 9.12
C ASP A 221 -11.14 -14.30 7.87
N ASN A 222 -9.94 -14.40 7.27
CA ASN A 222 -9.49 -13.62 6.11
C ASN A 222 -9.39 -12.09 6.34
N SER A 223 -9.26 -11.65 7.59
CA SER A 223 -9.02 -10.26 8.00
C SER A 223 -7.77 -10.13 8.89
N ILE A 224 -7.17 -8.94 8.91
CA ILE A 224 -6.21 -8.55 9.95
C ILE A 224 -6.85 -8.78 11.32
N TYR A 225 -6.10 -9.42 12.23
CA TYR A 225 -6.60 -9.72 13.57
C TYR A 225 -5.72 -9.13 14.67
N LYS A 226 -4.39 -9.25 14.55
CA LYS A 226 -3.46 -8.73 15.55
C LYS A 226 -2.15 -8.29 14.95
N VAL A 227 -1.59 -7.21 15.49
CA VAL A 227 -0.30 -6.62 15.13
C VAL A 227 0.61 -6.65 16.36
N SER A 228 1.83 -7.17 16.22
CA SER A 228 2.76 -7.24 17.36
C SER A 228 4.22 -7.29 16.93
N LYS A 229 5.09 -6.54 17.61
CA LYS A 229 6.55 -6.73 17.55
C LYS A 229 7.02 -7.93 18.36
N ASP A 230 6.26 -8.32 19.38
CA ASP A 230 6.53 -9.54 20.14
C ASP A 230 5.80 -10.73 19.52
N LYS A 231 6.56 -11.63 18.90
CA LYS A 231 6.07 -12.90 18.33
C LYS A 231 5.36 -13.78 19.35
N HIS A 232 5.71 -13.70 20.64
CA HIS A 232 5.06 -14.50 21.69
C HIS A 232 3.65 -14.02 21.99
N GLY A 233 3.30 -12.80 21.57
CA GLY A 233 1.95 -12.26 21.65
C GLY A 233 1.00 -12.79 20.57
N LEU A 234 1.45 -13.62 19.62
CA LEU A 234 0.67 -14.08 18.48
C LEU A 234 0.46 -15.61 18.53
N ASN A 235 -0.72 -16.06 18.12
CA ASN A 235 -1.01 -17.49 17.98
C ASN A 235 -0.43 -18.06 16.68
N SER A 236 -0.34 -17.22 15.63
CA SER A 236 0.29 -17.56 14.37
C SER A 236 0.81 -16.30 13.69
N ILE A 237 1.89 -16.44 12.91
CA ILE A 237 2.48 -15.35 12.15
C ILE A 237 2.17 -15.58 10.68
N TYR A 238 1.29 -14.75 10.12
CA TYR A 238 0.96 -14.80 8.70
C TYR A 238 2.03 -14.12 7.85
N GLY A 239 2.56 -12.98 8.28
CA GLY A 239 3.60 -12.23 7.56
C GLY A 239 4.14 -11.06 8.38
N GLU A 240 5.04 -10.31 7.78
CA GLU A 240 5.64 -9.10 8.35
C GLU A 240 5.06 -7.87 7.64
N LEU A 241 4.61 -6.88 8.41
CA LEU A 241 4.10 -5.61 7.89
C LEU A 241 5.19 -4.87 7.12
N VAL A 242 4.86 -4.41 5.90
CA VAL A 242 5.80 -3.69 5.01
C VAL A 242 5.83 -2.18 5.28
N GLY A 243 4.82 -1.65 5.97
CA GLY A 243 4.64 -0.20 6.15
C GLY A 243 3.95 0.49 4.97
N ILE A 244 3.25 -0.29 4.12
CA ILE A 244 2.44 0.20 3.00
C ILE A 244 1.03 -0.38 3.10
N VAL A 245 0.02 0.48 3.11
CA VAL A 245 -1.38 0.09 3.29
C VAL A 245 -2.27 0.80 2.29
N LYS A 246 -3.18 0.06 1.66
CA LYS A 246 -4.31 0.61 0.91
C LYS A 246 -5.46 0.89 1.87
N VAL A 247 -5.88 2.15 1.96
CA VAL A 247 -6.86 2.62 2.96
C VAL A 247 -8.03 3.28 2.24
N SER A 248 -9.22 2.69 2.40
CA SER A 248 -10.47 3.34 1.97
C SER A 248 -10.90 4.41 2.97
N MET A 249 -11.75 5.33 2.53
CA MET A 249 -12.36 6.32 3.43
C MET A 249 -13.16 5.68 4.57
N ASP A 250 -13.74 4.50 4.35
CA ASP A 250 -14.46 3.74 5.39
C ASP A 250 -13.50 3.29 6.51
N LEU A 251 -12.36 2.70 6.15
CA LEU A 251 -11.34 2.30 7.12
C LEU A 251 -10.74 3.52 7.81
N PHE A 252 -10.40 4.57 7.05
CA PHE A 252 -9.84 5.78 7.61
C PHE A 252 -10.76 6.42 8.67
N GLN A 253 -12.07 6.48 8.41
CA GLN A 253 -13.04 6.95 9.40
C GLN A 253 -13.06 6.09 10.66
N LYS A 254 -12.95 4.76 10.53
CA LYS A 254 -12.87 3.85 11.69
C LYS A 254 -11.60 4.05 12.49
N MET A 255 -10.45 4.18 11.82
CA MET A 255 -9.18 4.49 12.46
C MET A 255 -9.26 5.81 13.23
N MET A 256 -9.91 6.85 12.66
CA MET A 256 -10.13 8.12 13.36
C MET A 256 -11.08 7.98 14.56
N ILE A 257 -12.09 7.12 14.48
CA ILE A 257 -12.99 6.82 15.60
C ILE A 257 -12.22 6.13 16.73
N GLU A 258 -11.43 5.10 16.43
CA GLU A 258 -10.61 4.42 17.44
C GLU A 258 -9.55 5.36 18.04
N TYR A 259 -8.90 6.17 17.21
CA TYR A 259 -7.98 7.20 17.68
C TYR A 259 -8.64 8.20 18.65
N SER A 260 -9.88 8.62 18.39
CA SER A 260 -10.59 9.58 19.26
C SER A 260 -10.98 9.01 20.64
N LYS A 261 -11.02 7.69 20.78
CA LYS A 261 -11.26 7.00 22.06
C LYS A 261 -9.96 6.70 22.82
N ASN A 262 -8.84 6.71 22.12
CA ASN A 262 -7.55 6.31 22.66
C ASN A 262 -6.95 7.40 23.58
N THR A 263 -6.29 6.96 24.66
CA THR A 263 -5.60 7.83 25.61
C THR A 263 -4.08 7.70 25.56
N ASN A 264 -3.54 6.70 24.85
CA ASN A 264 -2.10 6.54 24.66
C ASN A 264 -1.59 7.54 23.60
N PRO A 265 -0.76 8.55 23.95
CA PRO A 265 -0.26 9.50 22.97
C PRO A 265 0.62 8.83 21.91
N GLN A 266 1.25 7.69 22.22
CA GLN A 266 2.06 6.86 21.31
C GLN A 266 1.21 5.80 20.59
N TYR A 267 -0.02 6.14 20.21
CA TYR A 267 -0.87 5.25 19.42
C TYR A 267 -0.48 5.33 17.95
N HIS A 268 -0.14 4.18 17.38
CA HIS A 268 0.35 4.04 16.03
C HIS A 268 -0.74 3.56 15.06
N TYR A 269 -0.60 3.86 13.77
CA TYR A 269 -1.66 3.61 12.78
C TYR A 269 -1.96 2.11 12.63
N GLU A 270 -0.96 1.24 12.83
CA GLU A 270 -1.13 -0.21 12.76
C GLU A 270 -2.04 -0.74 13.87
N TYR A 271 -2.01 -0.14 15.06
CA TYR A 271 -2.95 -0.45 16.14
C TYR A 271 -4.35 0.10 15.85
N ALA A 272 -4.45 1.25 15.19
CA ALA A 272 -5.73 1.77 14.71
C ALA A 272 -6.37 0.85 13.66
N ILE A 273 -5.55 0.21 12.81
CA ILE A 273 -6.01 -0.83 11.88
C ILE A 273 -6.47 -2.07 12.65
N GLU A 274 -5.68 -2.56 13.61
CA GLU A 274 -6.07 -3.71 14.46
C GLU A 274 -7.40 -3.47 15.16
N ASP A 275 -7.55 -2.32 15.83
CA ASP A 275 -8.77 -1.98 16.57
C ASP A 275 -9.97 -1.83 15.64
N SER A 276 -9.77 -1.23 14.46
CA SER A 276 -10.82 -1.15 13.43
C SER A 276 -11.23 -2.54 12.95
N ALA A 277 -10.27 -3.46 12.80
CA ALA A 277 -10.49 -4.79 12.27
C ALA A 277 -11.38 -5.68 13.17
N LYS A 278 -11.57 -5.30 14.45
CA LYS A 278 -12.49 -5.97 15.37
C LYS A 278 -13.97 -5.90 14.95
N SER A 279 -14.32 -4.90 14.15
CA SER A 279 -15.72 -4.66 13.72
C SER A 279 -15.87 -4.45 12.20
N TYR A 280 -14.77 -4.60 11.46
CA TYR A 280 -14.71 -4.29 10.04
C TYR A 280 -13.67 -5.17 9.36
N ASP A 281 -13.99 -5.70 8.18
CA ASP A 281 -13.06 -6.52 7.42
C ASP A 281 -11.91 -5.66 6.87
N VAL A 282 -10.69 -5.94 7.32
CA VAL A 282 -9.47 -5.32 6.79
C VAL A 282 -8.65 -6.39 6.09
N GLY A 283 -8.60 -6.31 4.76
CA GLY A 283 -7.86 -7.25 3.95
C GLY A 283 -6.35 -7.12 4.09
N TYR A 284 -5.64 -8.09 3.54
CA TYR A 284 -4.19 -8.13 3.47
C TYR A 284 -3.73 -8.75 2.16
N GLU A 285 -2.49 -8.49 1.73
CA GLU A 285 -1.86 -9.15 0.59
C GLU A 285 -0.43 -9.50 0.93
N LYS A 286 -0.01 -10.74 0.65
CA LYS A 286 1.33 -11.22 1.03
C LYS A 286 2.18 -11.52 -0.19
N ILE A 287 3.18 -10.67 -0.41
CA ILE A 287 4.23 -10.91 -1.41
C ILE A 287 5.40 -11.57 -0.71
N LYS A 288 5.43 -12.91 -0.73
CA LYS A 288 6.38 -13.72 0.06
C LYS A 288 7.85 -13.39 -0.25
N ASP A 289 8.16 -13.06 -1.49
CA ASP A 289 9.52 -12.78 -1.98
C ASP A 289 9.80 -11.28 -2.18
N LEU A 290 8.98 -10.39 -1.58
CA LEU A 290 9.18 -8.96 -1.68
C LEU A 290 10.55 -8.54 -1.14
N ILE A 291 11.31 -7.84 -1.97
CA ILE A 291 12.58 -7.22 -1.56
C ILE A 291 12.26 -5.83 -1.05
N TRP A 292 12.35 -5.66 0.26
CA TRP A 292 12.12 -4.39 0.92
C TRP A 292 12.91 -4.30 2.24
N ALA A 293 13.00 -3.10 2.78
CA ALA A 293 13.46 -2.83 4.13
C ALA A 293 13.00 -1.46 4.62
N GLU A 294 12.81 -1.34 5.93
CA GLU A 294 12.88 -0.07 6.65
C GLU A 294 14.32 0.23 7.10
N ILE A 295 14.62 1.50 7.34
CA ILE A 295 15.92 1.97 7.85
C ILE A 295 15.72 2.86 9.07
N ASP A 296 15.67 2.20 10.23
CA ASP A 296 15.42 2.83 11.52
C ASP A 296 16.67 2.88 12.41
N ASP A 297 17.64 1.99 12.18
CA ASP A 297 18.89 1.95 12.94
C ASP A 297 20.12 1.61 12.04
N PRO A 298 21.36 1.72 12.56
CA PRO A 298 22.57 1.43 11.78
C PRO A 298 22.69 -0.03 11.31
N ASN A 299 22.10 -0.99 12.03
CA ASN A 299 22.09 -2.39 11.61
C ASN A 299 21.16 -2.59 10.42
N HIS A 300 20.02 -1.90 10.39
CA HIS A 300 19.12 -1.86 9.23
C HIS A 300 19.83 -1.28 8.02
N LEU A 301 20.52 -0.14 8.17
CA LEU A 301 21.30 0.45 7.08
C LEU A 301 22.37 -0.52 6.55
N LYS A 302 23.14 -1.14 7.45
CA LYS A 302 24.14 -2.15 7.07
C LYS A 302 23.51 -3.35 6.35
N ARG A 303 22.34 -3.81 6.79
CA ARG A 303 21.59 -4.89 6.12
C ARG A 303 21.14 -4.45 4.74
N VAL A 304 20.64 -3.22 4.59
CA VAL A 304 20.20 -2.67 3.30
C VAL A 304 21.35 -2.66 2.32
N LEU A 305 22.48 -2.05 2.67
CA LEU A 305 23.66 -1.95 1.81
C LEU A 305 24.21 -3.32 1.40
N ASN A 306 24.27 -4.28 2.33
CA ASN A 306 24.90 -5.57 2.08
C ASN A 306 23.98 -6.64 1.47
N LYS A 307 22.65 -6.53 1.63
CA LYS A 307 21.70 -7.60 1.26
C LYS A 307 20.52 -7.15 0.43
N VAL A 308 20.01 -5.94 0.63
CA VAL A 308 18.79 -5.46 -0.05
C VAL A 308 19.15 -4.79 -1.36
N ILE A 309 20.13 -3.88 -1.35
CA ILE A 309 20.62 -3.17 -2.54
C ILE A 309 21.12 -4.13 -3.63
N PRO A 310 21.96 -5.15 -3.34
CA PRO A 310 22.35 -6.11 -4.37
C PRO A 310 21.16 -6.79 -5.06
N LYS A 311 20.14 -7.19 -4.30
CA LYS A 311 18.94 -7.85 -4.84
C LYS A 311 18.06 -6.90 -5.65
N LEU A 312 17.96 -5.63 -5.24
CA LEU A 312 17.25 -4.61 -6.02
C LEU A 312 17.97 -4.33 -7.35
N LYS A 313 19.32 -4.28 -7.35
CA LYS A 313 20.13 -4.15 -8.57
C LYS A 313 19.96 -5.35 -9.50
N GLU A 314 19.96 -6.58 -8.97
CA GLU A 314 19.70 -7.80 -9.76
C GLU A 314 18.34 -7.76 -10.49
N LYS A 315 17.37 -7.02 -9.96
CA LYS A 315 16.04 -6.84 -10.55
C LYS A 315 15.87 -5.54 -11.34
N ASN A 316 16.92 -4.73 -11.52
CA ASN A 316 16.87 -3.41 -12.15
C ASN A 316 15.86 -2.45 -11.50
N GLU A 317 15.69 -2.54 -10.17
CA GLU A 317 14.81 -1.65 -9.40
C GLU A 317 15.51 -0.34 -8.99
N ILE A 318 16.85 -0.36 -8.93
CA ILE A 318 17.72 0.75 -8.56
C ILE A 318 19.01 0.74 -9.39
#